data_AF-A0AAV9WQT7-F1
#
_entry.id   AF-A0AAV9WQT7-F1
#
_cell.length_a   1.000
_cell.length_b   1.000
_cell.length_c   1.000
_cell.angle_alpha   90.00
_cell.angle_beta   90.00
_cell.angle_gamma   90.00
#
_symmetry.space_group_name_H-M   'P 1'
#
loop_
_entity.id
_entity.type
_entity.pdbx_description
1 polymer ?
#
loop_
_entity_poly.entity_id
_entity_poly.type
_entity_poly.pdbx_seq_one_letter_code
_entity_poly.pdbx_strand_id
1 'polypeptide(L)'
;MGLASKLAAAQANPNYYGPPGGAPQGAPQGAYPGQAPPGQYPPSGPGGAPPGGQKAGAPGAYQAPQYQAYSGGPGGKPPGGPGGPAPYGAPQGQQPMGGPAGGPGQVNPQQYMQVLQQTVVDNKIQNFFPPQRLDQISRTISNQIDRLRQGWNLPLEVAVDFVKLALFDIIIYIDDSGSMAFEEGGERIKDLKLILERVAFAATLFDHDGISLRFMNNDLARNNITQPAEIEQIISQVQFKGLTPMGTSLKTKVLDPLVLGPARSGGLQKPILIITITDGQPAGEPESAVQDAVRSASDELARTQYGSGAVSFQFAQVGNDLRAREFLGRLDRDPRVGHLIDCTSNYEVEADEMSKSSPPVNLTVELWVRRYLYITISAIERLTEEILVD
;
A
#
# COMPACT_ATOMS: atom_id res chain seq x y z
N MET A 1 7.05 7.95 -11.87
CA MET A 1 6.87 8.94 -10.79
C MET A 1 6.85 8.17 -9.48
N GLY A 2 7.79 8.45 -8.57
CA GLY A 2 7.82 7.81 -7.26
C GLY A 2 6.66 8.26 -6.37
N LEU A 3 6.44 7.53 -5.27
CA LEU A 3 5.36 7.79 -4.31
C LEU A 3 5.35 9.25 -3.80
N ALA A 4 6.51 9.84 -3.55
CA ALA A 4 6.63 11.25 -3.16
C ALA A 4 5.99 12.21 -4.19
N SER A 5 6.24 12.01 -5.49
CA SER A 5 5.65 12.83 -6.55
C SER A 5 4.13 12.63 -6.66
N LYS A 6 3.64 11.39 -6.49
CA LYS A 6 2.19 11.08 -6.51
C LYS A 6 1.46 11.71 -5.32
N LEU A 7 2.03 11.60 -4.11
CA LEU A 7 1.45 12.21 -2.91
C LEU A 7 1.52 13.74 -2.93
N ALA A 8 2.63 14.33 -3.40
CA ALA A 8 2.73 15.77 -3.61
C ALA A 8 1.70 16.28 -4.62
N ALA A 9 1.48 15.56 -5.73
CA ALA A 9 0.46 15.91 -6.71
C ALA A 9 -0.98 15.83 -6.13
N ALA A 10 -1.26 14.83 -5.30
CA ALA A 10 -2.54 14.70 -4.60
C ALA A 10 -2.75 15.79 -3.52
N GLN A 11 -1.69 16.22 -2.84
CA GLN A 11 -1.73 17.35 -1.90
C GLN A 11 -1.94 18.70 -2.61
N ALA A 12 -1.44 18.85 -3.84
CA ALA A 12 -1.42 20.13 -4.55
C ALA A 12 -2.77 20.57 -5.14
N ASN A 13 -3.78 19.70 -5.28
CA ASN A 13 -5.05 20.08 -5.91
C ASN A 13 -6.29 19.33 -5.38
N PRO A 14 -6.97 19.85 -4.34
CA PRO A 14 -8.23 19.28 -3.85
C PRO A 14 -9.47 19.60 -4.70
N ASN A 15 -9.44 20.59 -5.62
CA ASN A 15 -10.68 21.14 -6.17
C ASN A 15 -10.54 22.02 -7.45
N TYR A 16 -9.85 21.58 -8.52
CA TYR A 16 -9.97 22.26 -9.82
C TYR A 16 -9.54 21.42 -11.04
N TYR A 17 -10.46 21.09 -11.95
CA TYR A 17 -10.65 21.83 -13.21
C TYR A 17 -11.80 21.27 -14.10
N GLY A 18 -12.48 22.17 -14.82
CA GLY A 18 -13.30 21.83 -15.99
C GLY A 18 -12.45 21.61 -17.27
N PRO A 19 -13.07 21.24 -18.40
CA PRO A 19 -12.34 20.79 -19.60
C PRO A 19 -11.54 21.90 -20.30
N PRO A 20 -10.42 21.56 -20.98
CA PRO A 20 -9.50 22.53 -21.55
C PRO A 20 -9.97 23.09 -22.90
N GLY A 21 -9.79 24.38 -23.14
CA GLY A 21 -9.98 24.98 -24.47
C GLY A 21 -9.67 26.48 -24.55
N GLY A 22 -8.91 26.86 -25.58
CA GLY A 22 -8.83 28.25 -26.06
C GLY A 22 -7.67 29.09 -25.52
N ALA A 23 -6.65 29.29 -26.35
CA ALA A 23 -5.74 30.43 -26.20
C ALA A 23 -6.41 31.73 -26.68
N PRO A 24 -6.01 32.89 -26.14
CA PRO A 24 -6.01 34.11 -26.95
C PRO A 24 -4.71 34.93 -26.84
N GLN A 25 -4.31 35.50 -27.98
CA GLN A 25 -3.36 36.62 -28.05
C GLN A 25 -4.08 37.93 -27.66
N GLY A 26 -3.34 38.92 -27.16
CA GLY A 26 -3.80 40.32 -27.13
C GLY A 26 -3.23 41.18 -26.01
N ALA A 27 -2.27 42.06 -26.33
CA ALA A 27 -1.96 43.25 -25.52
C ALA A 27 -2.88 44.41 -25.94
N PRO A 28 -3.07 45.45 -25.09
CA PRO A 28 -2.19 46.62 -25.19
C PRO A 28 -1.85 47.34 -23.86
N GLN A 29 -1.17 48.49 -23.98
CA GLN A 29 -0.45 49.28 -22.97
C GLN A 29 -1.32 50.11 -21.99
N GLY A 30 -0.74 50.54 -20.85
CA GLY A 30 -1.19 51.80 -20.19
C GLY A 30 -0.80 52.09 -18.73
N ALA A 31 0.19 52.98 -18.52
CA ALA A 31 0.35 53.96 -17.43
C ALA A 31 0.68 53.57 -15.94
N TYR A 32 1.75 54.23 -15.44
CA TYR A 32 2.07 54.57 -14.02
C TYR A 32 1.29 55.86 -13.58
N PRO A 33 1.40 56.46 -12.35
CA PRO A 33 2.28 56.20 -11.16
C PRO A 33 1.60 56.24 -9.75
N GLY A 34 2.36 56.06 -8.65
CA GLY A 34 1.96 56.43 -7.27
C GLY A 34 2.91 55.97 -6.13
N GLN A 35 3.12 56.77 -5.07
CA GLN A 35 4.19 56.60 -4.04
C GLN A 35 3.69 56.26 -2.61
N ALA A 36 4.46 55.41 -1.87
CA ALA A 36 4.81 55.45 -0.42
C ALA A 36 3.70 55.47 0.69
N PRO A 37 4.00 55.39 2.02
CA PRO A 37 5.15 54.87 2.80
C PRO A 37 4.76 53.82 3.92
N PRO A 38 5.69 53.32 4.78
CA PRO A 38 5.40 52.33 5.84
C PRO A 38 5.47 52.84 7.31
N GLY A 39 4.84 52.13 8.25
CA GLY A 39 5.00 52.26 9.73
C GLY A 39 4.66 50.93 10.44
N GLN A 40 5.56 50.32 11.23
CA GLN A 40 5.87 50.55 12.66
C GLN A 40 4.81 50.09 13.68
N TYR A 41 5.15 49.12 14.53
CA TYR A 41 4.56 48.86 15.86
C TYR A 41 5.58 48.20 16.83
N PRO A 42 5.71 48.66 18.10
CA PRO A 42 6.57 48.09 19.16
C PRO A 42 5.78 47.25 20.23
N PRO A 43 6.44 46.64 21.27
CA PRO A 43 5.95 45.42 21.94
C PRO A 43 5.66 45.53 23.48
N SER A 44 5.56 44.36 24.16
CA SER A 44 5.38 44.07 25.62
C SER A 44 3.93 44.15 26.17
N GLY A 45 3.50 43.44 27.24
CA GLY A 45 4.16 42.55 28.23
C GLY A 45 3.13 41.68 29.03
N PRO A 46 3.51 40.99 30.13
CA PRO A 46 2.88 39.70 30.52
C PRO A 46 2.07 39.65 31.84
N GLY A 47 1.33 38.54 32.07
CA GLY A 47 1.08 37.96 33.41
C GLY A 47 -0.35 37.44 33.71
N GLY A 48 -0.45 36.31 34.46
CA GLY A 48 -1.65 35.97 35.24
C GLY A 48 -2.22 34.54 35.13
N ALA A 49 -2.25 33.82 36.26
CA ALA A 49 -3.01 32.58 36.53
C ALA A 49 -3.29 32.53 38.06
N PRO A 50 -3.99 31.53 38.66
CA PRO A 50 -4.96 30.56 38.14
C PRO A 50 -6.38 30.99 38.68
N PRO A 51 -7.16 30.32 39.57
CA PRO A 51 -7.43 28.88 39.83
C PRO A 51 -8.93 28.49 39.99
N GLY A 52 -9.20 27.18 40.08
CA GLY A 52 -10.29 26.62 40.91
C GLY A 52 -11.56 26.14 40.18
N GLY A 53 -11.97 24.88 40.43
CA GLY A 53 -13.24 24.32 39.96
C GLY A 53 -14.07 23.71 41.09
N GLN A 54 -15.32 23.31 40.81
CA GLN A 54 -16.09 22.39 41.65
C GLN A 54 -17.28 21.74 40.90
N LYS A 55 -17.94 20.77 41.55
CA LYS A 55 -18.81 19.73 40.96
C LYS A 55 -20.31 20.06 41.00
N ALA A 56 -21.03 19.23 40.22
CA ALA A 56 -22.37 18.64 40.48
C ALA A 56 -23.62 19.38 39.99
N GLY A 57 -24.54 18.60 39.38
CA GLY A 57 -25.89 19.04 39.00
C GLY A 57 -26.46 18.28 37.79
N ALA A 58 -27.29 17.26 38.04
CA ALA A 58 -28.19 16.62 37.08
C ALA A 58 -29.52 16.30 37.82
N PRO A 59 -30.64 15.91 37.16
CA PRO A 59 -30.89 15.82 35.72
C PRO A 59 -32.11 16.65 35.25
N GLY A 60 -32.34 16.75 33.93
CA GLY A 60 -33.56 17.32 33.34
C GLY A 60 -33.88 16.63 32.00
N ALA A 61 -35.16 16.35 31.76
CA ALA A 61 -35.63 15.51 30.65
C ALA A 61 -36.00 16.33 29.39
N TYR A 62 -36.90 15.76 28.58
CA TYR A 62 -37.46 16.23 27.30
C TYR A 62 -36.57 16.05 26.05
N GLN A 63 -37.03 15.63 24.88
CA GLN A 63 -38.14 14.81 24.36
C GLN A 63 -38.04 14.96 22.82
N ALA A 64 -38.15 13.88 22.05
CA ALA A 64 -37.99 13.91 20.59
C ALA A 64 -39.31 14.18 19.84
N PRO A 65 -39.25 14.65 18.58
CA PRO A 65 -40.33 14.47 17.60
C PRO A 65 -39.95 13.42 16.53
N GLN A 66 -40.88 12.49 16.24
CA GLN A 66 -40.84 11.66 15.03
C GLN A 66 -41.29 12.46 13.80
N TYR A 67 -40.88 12.02 12.61
CA TYR A 67 -41.60 12.31 11.36
C TYR A 67 -42.18 11.04 10.74
N GLN A 68 -43.27 11.23 10.00
CA GLN A 68 -44.33 10.24 9.81
C GLN A 68 -44.36 9.68 8.38
N ALA A 69 -44.73 8.40 8.25
CA ALA A 69 -44.84 7.71 6.96
C ALA A 69 -46.08 8.14 6.17
N TYR A 70 -46.02 7.97 4.84
CA TYR A 70 -47.21 7.96 3.98
C TYR A 70 -47.13 6.80 2.97
N SER A 71 -48.28 6.17 2.70
CA SER A 71 -48.44 4.95 1.90
C SER A 71 -49.31 5.20 0.67
N GLY A 72 -49.15 4.44 -0.42
CA GLY A 72 -50.05 4.56 -1.57
C GLY A 72 -49.74 3.70 -2.80
N GLY A 73 -50.42 2.54 -2.89
CA GLY A 73 -51.15 2.02 -4.07
C GLY A 73 -50.51 1.97 -5.47
N PRO A 74 -50.45 0.78 -6.13
CA PRO A 74 -50.00 0.63 -7.52
C PRO A 74 -51.15 0.57 -8.55
N GLY A 75 -50.88 0.91 -9.82
CA GLY A 75 -51.77 0.55 -10.95
C GLY A 75 -51.49 1.25 -12.28
N GLY A 76 -51.71 0.54 -13.41
CA GLY A 76 -51.93 1.16 -14.74
C GLY A 76 -50.96 0.79 -15.87
N LYS A 77 -51.29 -0.26 -16.64
CA LYS A 77 -50.86 -0.41 -18.05
C LYS A 77 -51.95 0.15 -19.00
N PRO A 78 -51.58 0.69 -20.16
CA PRO A 78 -52.41 0.54 -21.37
C PRO A 78 -51.72 -0.24 -22.51
N PRO A 79 -52.48 -0.75 -23.50
CA PRO A 79 -51.98 -1.65 -24.56
C PRO A 79 -51.68 -0.94 -25.90
N GLY A 80 -51.10 -1.67 -26.86
CA GLY A 80 -50.69 -1.16 -28.18
C GLY A 80 -51.73 -1.24 -29.30
N GLY A 81 -51.34 -0.79 -30.50
CA GLY A 81 -52.09 -0.85 -31.75
C GLY A 81 -51.15 -0.77 -32.99
N PRO A 82 -51.60 -1.12 -34.21
CA PRO A 82 -50.71 -1.73 -35.22
C PRO A 82 -50.58 -1.00 -36.57
N GLY A 83 -49.49 -1.32 -37.29
CA GLY A 83 -49.47 -1.40 -38.76
C GLY A 83 -48.85 -0.25 -39.56
N GLY A 84 -47.92 -0.58 -40.48
CA GLY A 84 -47.37 0.33 -41.49
C GLY A 84 -46.15 -0.29 -42.22
N PRO A 85 -46.13 -0.41 -43.58
CA PRO A 85 -45.13 -1.20 -44.30
C PRO A 85 -43.85 -0.43 -44.67
N ALA A 86 -42.80 -1.19 -45.02
CA ALA A 86 -41.47 -0.71 -45.40
C ALA A 86 -41.40 -0.04 -46.78
N PRO A 87 -40.29 0.66 -47.07
CA PRO A 87 -39.56 0.43 -48.32
C PRO A 87 -38.04 0.21 -48.15
N TYR A 88 -37.45 -0.43 -49.15
CA TYR A 88 -36.02 -0.77 -49.28
C TYR A 88 -35.11 0.45 -49.58
N GLY A 89 -33.83 0.40 -49.18
CA GLY A 89 -32.73 0.91 -50.03
C GLY A 89 -31.51 1.57 -49.36
N ALA A 90 -30.32 1.09 -49.73
CA ALA A 90 -29.00 1.75 -49.63
C ALA A 90 -28.32 1.83 -48.23
N PRO A 91 -27.01 2.15 -48.14
CA PRO A 91 -25.99 1.10 -48.16
C PRO A 91 -25.10 1.04 -46.90
N GLN A 92 -24.32 -0.04 -46.82
CA GLN A 92 -23.52 -0.49 -45.68
C GLN A 92 -22.42 0.51 -45.25
N GLY A 93 -22.75 1.40 -44.31
CA GLY A 93 -21.80 2.25 -43.60
C GLY A 93 -21.14 1.54 -42.42
N GLN A 94 -19.84 1.78 -42.22
CA GLN A 94 -19.02 1.14 -41.20
C GLN A 94 -19.54 1.44 -39.79
N GLN A 95 -19.67 0.42 -38.93
CA GLN A 95 -19.93 0.61 -37.51
C GLN A 95 -18.67 1.20 -36.84
N PRO A 96 -18.76 2.34 -36.14
CA PRO A 96 -17.76 2.69 -35.15
C PRO A 96 -17.87 1.69 -34.00
N MET A 97 -16.79 0.98 -33.69
CA MET A 97 -16.73 0.04 -32.57
C MET A 97 -16.67 0.81 -31.25
N GLY A 98 -17.79 1.41 -30.87
CA GLY A 98 -17.98 2.10 -29.61
C GLY A 98 -18.01 1.10 -28.45
N GLY A 99 -16.83 0.75 -27.93
CA GLY A 99 -16.73 0.21 -26.58
C GLY A 99 -17.39 1.19 -25.59
N PRO A 100 -18.03 0.72 -24.51
CA PRO A 100 -18.73 1.60 -23.59
C PRO A 100 -17.75 2.61 -23.00
N ALA A 101 -17.96 3.89 -23.30
CA ALA A 101 -17.24 4.98 -22.66
C ALA A 101 -17.56 4.94 -21.16
N GLY A 102 -16.57 4.56 -20.36
CA GLY A 102 -16.73 4.41 -18.91
C GLY A 102 -17.25 5.70 -18.29
N GLY A 103 -18.25 5.57 -17.42
CA GLY A 103 -18.76 6.72 -16.67
C GLY A 103 -17.68 7.33 -15.77
N PRO A 104 -17.81 8.62 -15.37
CA PRO A 104 -16.83 9.28 -14.52
C PRO A 104 -16.64 8.49 -13.21
N GLY A 105 -15.46 7.88 -13.06
CA GLY A 105 -15.11 6.99 -11.94
C GLY A 105 -14.69 5.57 -12.31
N GLN A 106 -14.93 5.12 -13.55
CA GLN A 106 -14.43 3.82 -14.03
C GLN A 106 -12.98 3.91 -14.53
N VAL A 107 -12.11 3.12 -13.93
CA VAL A 107 -10.71 2.95 -14.34
C VAL A 107 -10.65 2.20 -15.66
N ASN A 108 -9.88 2.70 -16.62
CA ASN A 108 -9.64 1.99 -17.87
C ASN A 108 -8.73 0.76 -17.59
N PRO A 109 -9.12 -0.48 -17.97
CA PRO A 109 -8.28 -1.67 -17.82
C PRO A 109 -6.86 -1.53 -18.42
N GLN A 110 -6.66 -0.64 -19.40
CA GLN A 110 -5.35 -0.31 -19.95
C GLN A 110 -4.39 0.30 -18.90
N GLN A 111 -4.89 1.04 -17.90
CA GLN A 111 -4.07 1.63 -16.84
C GLN A 111 -3.54 0.54 -15.89
N TYR A 112 -4.39 -0.43 -15.52
CA TYR A 112 -3.96 -1.61 -14.75
C TYR A 112 -2.92 -2.42 -15.52
N MET A 113 -3.16 -2.66 -16.82
CA MET A 113 -2.22 -3.38 -17.69
C MET A 113 -0.84 -2.70 -17.73
N GLN A 114 -0.77 -1.38 -17.86
CA GLN A 114 0.49 -0.64 -17.85
C GLN A 114 1.26 -0.83 -16.54
N VAL A 115 0.59 -0.68 -15.39
CA VAL A 115 1.23 -0.86 -14.07
C VAL A 115 1.70 -2.30 -13.87
N LEU A 116 0.90 -3.30 -14.27
CA LEU A 116 1.27 -4.71 -14.22
C LEU A 116 2.47 -5.04 -15.12
N GLN A 117 2.45 -4.60 -16.38
CA GLN A 117 3.55 -4.83 -17.33
C GLN A 117 4.86 -4.20 -16.86
N GLN A 118 4.80 -2.94 -16.41
CA GLN A 118 5.97 -2.23 -15.88
C GLN A 118 6.54 -2.99 -14.67
N THR A 119 5.69 -3.34 -13.70
CA THR A 119 6.08 -4.10 -12.50
C THR A 119 6.73 -5.45 -12.85
N VAL A 120 6.21 -6.17 -13.85
CA VAL A 120 6.77 -7.45 -14.31
C VAL A 120 8.17 -7.30 -14.93
N VAL A 121 8.41 -6.20 -15.65
CA VAL A 121 9.73 -5.87 -16.20
C VAL A 121 10.71 -5.47 -15.09
N ASP A 122 10.28 -4.53 -14.25
CA ASP A 122 11.03 -3.96 -13.13
C ASP A 122 11.53 -5.03 -12.17
N ASN A 123 10.64 -5.96 -11.77
CA ASN A 123 10.95 -7.01 -10.82
C ASN A 123 11.65 -8.22 -11.47
N LYS A 124 11.86 -8.23 -12.79
CA LYS A 124 12.48 -9.33 -13.55
C LYS A 124 11.71 -10.66 -13.37
N ILE A 125 10.37 -10.59 -13.32
CA ILE A 125 9.44 -11.72 -13.09
C ILE A 125 8.67 -12.16 -14.35
N GLN A 126 9.19 -11.85 -15.54
CA GLN A 126 8.55 -12.15 -16.83
C GLN A 126 8.19 -13.64 -16.97
N ASN A 127 9.01 -14.53 -16.42
CA ASN A 127 8.84 -15.99 -16.51
C ASN A 127 7.58 -16.50 -15.78
N PHE A 128 7.03 -15.71 -14.84
CA PHE A 128 5.77 -16.02 -14.16
C PHE A 128 4.52 -15.48 -14.89
N PHE A 129 4.69 -14.51 -15.80
CA PHE A 129 3.59 -13.70 -16.32
C PHE A 129 3.58 -13.61 -17.85
N PRO A 130 3.15 -14.68 -18.55
CA PRO A 130 2.82 -14.58 -19.96
C PRO A 130 1.68 -13.57 -20.17
N PRO A 131 1.60 -12.88 -21.33
CA PRO A 131 0.66 -11.77 -21.55
C PRO A 131 -0.80 -12.09 -21.20
N GLN A 132 -1.24 -13.31 -21.48
CA GLN A 132 -2.60 -13.78 -21.19
C GLN A 132 -2.95 -13.77 -19.70
N ARG A 133 -1.96 -14.01 -18.82
CA ARG A 133 -2.14 -13.95 -17.36
C ARG A 133 -2.32 -12.51 -16.89
N LEU A 134 -1.57 -11.56 -17.47
CA LEU A 134 -1.74 -10.12 -17.19
C LEU A 134 -3.07 -9.58 -17.72
N ASP A 135 -3.49 -10.02 -18.92
CA ASP A 135 -4.80 -9.72 -19.49
C ASP A 135 -5.93 -10.16 -18.55
N GLN A 136 -5.84 -11.37 -17.99
CA GLN A 136 -6.81 -11.88 -17.03
C GLN A 136 -6.87 -11.00 -15.77
N ILE A 137 -5.73 -10.74 -15.12
CA ILE A 137 -5.66 -9.93 -13.89
C ILE A 137 -6.25 -8.52 -14.14
N SER A 138 -5.82 -7.83 -15.19
CA SER A 138 -6.28 -6.47 -15.53
C SER A 138 -7.80 -6.34 -15.74
N ARG A 139 -8.48 -7.43 -16.12
CA ARG A 139 -9.94 -7.45 -16.37
C ARG A 139 -10.75 -7.79 -15.12
N THR A 140 -10.18 -8.53 -14.16
CA THR A 140 -10.91 -8.98 -12.96
C THR A 140 -10.73 -8.05 -11.77
N ILE A 141 -9.64 -7.29 -11.72
CA ILE A 141 -9.14 -6.60 -10.52
C ILE A 141 -9.89 -5.31 -10.13
N SER A 142 -10.72 -4.74 -11.01
CA SER A 142 -11.42 -3.48 -10.77
C SER A 142 -12.26 -3.49 -9.48
N ASN A 143 -12.93 -4.61 -9.18
CA ASN A 143 -13.77 -4.75 -8.00
C ASN A 143 -12.95 -4.71 -6.70
N GLN A 144 -11.74 -5.26 -6.72
CA GLN A 144 -10.80 -5.27 -5.60
C GLN A 144 -10.28 -3.86 -5.35
N ILE A 145 -9.93 -3.14 -6.41
CA ILE A 145 -9.50 -1.74 -6.34
C ILE A 145 -10.60 -0.86 -5.75
N ASP A 146 -11.86 -1.01 -6.18
CA ASP A 146 -12.97 -0.23 -5.63
C ASP A 146 -13.29 -0.58 -4.16
N ARG A 147 -13.18 -1.85 -3.77
CA ARG A 147 -13.27 -2.27 -2.35
C ARG A 147 -12.15 -1.67 -1.50
N LEU A 148 -10.92 -1.67 -2.02
CA LEU A 148 -9.77 -1.06 -1.35
C LEU A 148 -9.98 0.45 -1.16
N ARG A 149 -10.41 1.15 -2.22
CA ARG A 149 -10.72 2.60 -2.20
C ARG A 149 -11.77 2.94 -1.16
N GLN A 150 -12.84 2.15 -1.08
CA GLN A 150 -13.92 2.36 -0.11
C GLN A 150 -13.46 2.04 1.33
N GLY A 151 -12.78 0.91 1.53
CA GLY A 151 -12.33 0.48 2.87
C GLY A 151 -11.26 1.40 3.47
N TRP A 152 -10.38 1.98 2.64
CA TRP A 152 -9.23 2.79 3.08
C TRP A 152 -9.32 4.27 2.70
N ASN A 153 -10.45 4.72 2.14
CA ASN A 153 -10.68 6.10 1.68
C ASN A 153 -9.49 6.62 0.81
N LEU A 154 -9.19 5.89 -0.26
CA LEU A 154 -8.07 6.20 -1.17
C LEU A 154 -8.53 6.89 -2.46
N PRO A 155 -7.80 7.91 -2.94
CA PRO A 155 -7.95 8.40 -4.30
C PRO A 155 -7.56 7.31 -5.30
N LEU A 156 -8.10 7.37 -6.51
CA LEU A 156 -7.97 6.29 -7.50
C LEU A 156 -6.51 6.08 -7.90
N GLU A 157 -5.80 7.17 -8.13
CA GLU A 157 -4.41 7.25 -8.60
C GLU A 157 -3.45 6.49 -7.68
N VAL A 158 -3.80 6.44 -6.39
CA VAL A 158 -3.06 5.74 -5.32
C VAL A 158 -3.50 4.29 -5.21
N ALA A 159 -4.79 4.00 -5.37
CA ALA A 159 -5.32 2.64 -5.30
C ALA A 159 -4.89 1.75 -6.49
N VAL A 160 -4.66 2.34 -7.67
CA VAL A 160 -4.21 1.60 -8.87
C VAL A 160 -2.90 0.85 -8.64
N ASP A 161 -1.96 1.38 -7.86
CA ASP A 161 -0.67 0.70 -7.61
C ASP A 161 -0.82 -0.62 -6.82
N PHE A 162 -1.91 -0.81 -6.07
CA PHE A 162 -2.18 -2.07 -5.36
C PHE A 162 -2.49 -3.24 -6.29
N VAL A 163 -2.74 -2.99 -7.59
CA VAL A 163 -2.84 -4.02 -8.61
C VAL A 163 -1.60 -4.94 -8.64
N LYS A 164 -0.44 -4.40 -8.23
CA LYS A 164 0.84 -5.11 -8.12
C LYS A 164 0.78 -6.31 -7.19
N LEU A 165 -0.05 -6.26 -6.15
CA LEU A 165 -0.15 -7.34 -5.15
C LEU A 165 -0.69 -8.65 -5.76
N ALA A 166 -1.51 -8.56 -6.82
CA ALA A 166 -1.99 -9.74 -7.55
C ALA A 166 -0.89 -10.47 -8.34
N LEU A 167 0.34 -9.93 -8.38
CA LEU A 167 1.50 -10.59 -8.98
C LEU A 167 2.30 -11.45 -7.99
N PHE A 168 2.05 -11.37 -6.68
CA PHE A 168 2.92 -12.00 -5.66
C PHE A 168 2.16 -12.95 -4.74
N ASP A 169 2.85 -13.99 -4.26
CA ASP A 169 2.51 -14.73 -3.05
C ASP A 169 3.07 -13.96 -1.84
N ILE A 170 2.27 -13.68 -0.81
CA ILE A 170 2.72 -12.91 0.36
C ILE A 170 2.97 -13.80 1.57
N ILE A 171 4.19 -13.74 2.12
CA ILE A 171 4.57 -14.37 3.38
C ILE A 171 4.92 -13.28 4.38
N ILE A 172 4.23 -13.23 5.51
CA ILE A 172 4.59 -12.36 6.63
C ILE A 172 5.40 -13.17 7.64
N TYR A 173 6.59 -12.67 7.94
CA TYR A 173 7.57 -13.27 8.83
C TYR A 173 7.72 -12.38 10.07
N ILE A 174 7.29 -12.88 11.22
CA ILE A 174 6.98 -12.07 12.40
C ILE A 174 8.00 -12.33 13.51
N ASP A 175 8.56 -11.25 14.04
CA ASP A 175 9.29 -11.26 15.30
C ASP A 175 8.34 -11.54 16.47
N ASP A 176 8.61 -12.64 17.15
CA ASP A 176 7.95 -13.09 18.37
C ASP A 176 8.95 -13.25 19.52
N SER A 177 10.04 -12.50 19.50
CA SER A 177 11.04 -12.43 20.57
C SER A 177 10.49 -11.79 21.85
N GLY A 178 11.31 -11.73 22.91
CA GLY A 178 10.93 -11.12 24.18
C GLY A 178 10.76 -9.60 24.12
N SER A 179 11.56 -8.88 23.32
CA SER A 179 11.54 -7.41 23.25
C SER A 179 10.16 -6.89 22.87
N MET A 180 9.51 -7.56 21.91
CA MET A 180 8.16 -7.26 21.42
C MET A 180 7.09 -7.15 22.53
N ALA A 181 7.25 -7.92 23.61
CA ALA A 181 6.27 -7.98 24.70
C ALA A 181 6.66 -7.17 25.95
N PHE A 182 7.96 -7.09 26.27
CA PHE A 182 8.43 -6.47 27.52
C PHE A 182 8.77 -4.98 27.36
N GLU A 183 9.05 -4.51 26.15
CA GLU A 183 9.39 -3.12 25.87
C GLU A 183 8.17 -2.33 25.36
N GLU A 184 8.24 -1.00 25.51
CA GLU A 184 7.19 -0.05 25.08
C GLU A 184 5.77 -0.39 25.60
N GLY A 185 5.63 -1.11 26.71
CA GLY A 185 4.34 -1.45 27.31
C GLY A 185 3.42 -2.31 26.43
N GLY A 186 3.96 -2.97 25.41
CA GLY A 186 3.21 -3.77 24.44
C GLY A 186 2.63 -2.96 23.27
N GLU A 187 2.99 -1.69 23.08
CA GLU A 187 2.62 -0.95 21.85
C GLU A 187 3.15 -1.65 20.59
N ARG A 188 4.36 -2.22 20.62
CA ARG A 188 4.95 -3.01 19.51
C ARG A 188 4.05 -4.15 19.00
N ILE A 189 3.32 -4.83 19.89
CA ILE A 189 2.35 -5.87 19.53
C ILE A 189 1.07 -5.28 18.93
N LYS A 190 0.69 -4.05 19.30
CA LYS A 190 -0.44 -3.34 18.67
C LYS A 190 -0.06 -2.87 17.27
N ASP A 191 1.14 -2.31 17.10
CA ASP A 191 1.67 -1.94 15.79
C ASP A 191 1.76 -3.16 14.87
N LEU A 192 2.32 -4.27 15.35
CA LEU A 192 2.32 -5.56 14.64
C LEU A 192 0.91 -5.95 14.17
N LYS A 193 -0.09 -5.92 15.08
CA LYS A 193 -1.48 -6.24 14.73
C LYS A 193 -2.05 -5.28 13.69
N LEU A 194 -1.73 -3.99 13.77
CA LEU A 194 -2.13 -3.00 12.78
C LEU A 194 -1.50 -3.28 11.41
N ILE A 195 -0.20 -3.63 11.32
CA ILE A 195 0.41 -4.03 10.04
C ILE A 195 -0.35 -5.24 9.48
N LEU A 196 -0.55 -6.26 10.32
CA LEU A 196 -1.16 -7.53 9.93
C LEU A 196 -2.59 -7.37 9.43
N GLU A 197 -3.43 -6.58 10.11
CA GLU A 197 -4.79 -6.27 9.65
C GLU A 197 -4.78 -5.64 8.25
N ARG A 198 -3.85 -4.69 8.01
CA ARG A 198 -3.78 -3.94 6.75
C ARG A 198 -3.19 -4.76 5.61
N VAL A 199 -2.05 -5.41 5.83
CA VAL A 199 -1.44 -6.31 4.82
C VAL A 199 -2.41 -7.41 4.47
N ALA A 200 -3.08 -8.02 5.44
CA ALA A 200 -4.09 -9.05 5.17
C ALA A 200 -5.27 -8.51 4.38
N PHE A 201 -5.86 -7.37 4.76
CA PHE A 201 -6.99 -6.81 4.02
C PHE A 201 -6.65 -6.54 2.54
N ALA A 202 -5.48 -5.96 2.24
CA ALA A 202 -5.06 -5.79 0.85
C ALA A 202 -4.73 -7.13 0.18
N ALA A 203 -3.89 -7.95 0.80
CA ALA A 203 -3.45 -9.22 0.23
C ALA A 203 -4.63 -10.14 -0.06
N THR A 204 -5.58 -10.33 0.86
CA THR A 204 -6.74 -11.21 0.63
C THR A 204 -7.80 -10.62 -0.30
N LEU A 205 -7.68 -9.35 -0.69
CA LEU A 205 -8.46 -8.79 -1.80
C LEU A 205 -7.84 -9.16 -3.15
N PHE A 206 -6.53 -8.94 -3.31
CA PHE A 206 -5.82 -9.11 -4.59
C PHE A 206 -5.30 -10.52 -4.84
N ASP A 207 -5.12 -11.30 -3.79
CA ASP A 207 -4.61 -12.66 -3.81
C ASP A 207 -5.68 -13.68 -3.40
N HIS A 208 -5.81 -14.74 -4.19
CA HIS A 208 -6.92 -15.68 -4.11
C HIS A 208 -6.60 -16.94 -3.30
N ASP A 209 -5.34 -17.36 -3.25
CA ASP A 209 -4.89 -18.47 -2.40
C ASP A 209 -4.47 -17.99 -0.99
N GLY A 210 -4.24 -16.69 -0.80
CA GLY A 210 -4.13 -16.04 0.51
C GLY A 210 -2.74 -16.09 1.13
N ILE A 211 -2.55 -15.39 2.24
CA ILE A 211 -1.21 -15.16 2.80
C ILE A 211 -0.73 -16.33 3.69
N SER A 212 0.59 -16.38 3.90
CA SER A 212 1.21 -17.27 4.88
C SER A 212 1.87 -16.50 6.03
N LEU A 213 1.81 -17.04 7.25
CA LEU A 213 2.46 -16.50 8.44
C LEU A 213 3.53 -17.45 8.97
N ARG A 214 4.70 -16.90 9.34
CA ARG A 214 5.79 -17.58 10.04
C ARG A 214 6.30 -16.71 11.18
N PHE A 215 6.83 -17.34 12.22
CA PHE A 215 7.39 -16.65 13.39
C PHE A 215 8.86 -17.04 13.58
N MET A 216 9.66 -16.15 14.16
CA MET A 216 11.10 -16.39 14.36
C MET A 216 11.34 -17.55 15.34
N ASN A 217 10.71 -17.51 16.52
CA ASN A 217 10.89 -18.46 17.61
C ASN A 217 9.84 -19.59 17.57
N ASN A 218 8.56 -19.26 17.43
CA ASN A 218 7.46 -20.24 17.45
C ASN A 218 7.40 -21.09 16.17
N ASP A 219 7.02 -22.36 16.29
CA ASP A 219 6.82 -23.30 15.17
C ASP A 219 5.38 -23.26 14.62
N LEU A 220 4.50 -22.46 15.22
CA LEU A 220 3.19 -22.14 14.69
C LEU A 220 3.33 -21.61 13.25
N ALA A 221 2.74 -22.33 12.30
CA ALA A 221 2.74 -21.98 10.89
C ALA A 221 1.30 -21.97 10.37
N ARG A 222 1.00 -20.99 9.52
CA ARG A 222 -0.27 -20.91 8.80
C ARG A 222 -0.01 -20.50 7.36
N ASN A 223 -0.81 -21.06 6.46
CA ASN A 223 -0.81 -20.78 5.02
C ASN A 223 -2.25 -20.52 4.61
N ASN A 224 -2.43 -19.91 3.44
CA ASN A 224 -3.73 -19.73 2.79
C ASN A 224 -4.76 -18.97 3.63
N ILE A 225 -4.29 -18.01 4.44
CA ILE A 225 -5.16 -17.14 5.22
C ILE A 225 -5.84 -16.16 4.25
N THR A 226 -7.15 -16.29 4.10
CA THR A 226 -7.99 -15.45 3.24
C THR A 226 -8.91 -14.52 4.02
N GLN A 227 -8.87 -14.56 5.36
CA GLN A 227 -9.73 -13.77 6.25
C GLN A 227 -8.89 -13.05 7.32
N PRO A 228 -8.88 -11.71 7.39
CA PRO A 228 -8.10 -10.96 8.39
C PRO A 228 -8.38 -11.38 9.84
N ALA A 229 -9.63 -11.78 10.15
CA ALA A 229 -10.03 -12.24 11.48
C ALA A 229 -9.33 -13.53 11.95
N GLU A 230 -8.78 -14.37 11.06
CA GLU A 230 -7.97 -15.53 11.49
C GLU A 230 -6.65 -15.07 12.11
N ILE A 231 -6.11 -13.94 11.67
CA ILE A 231 -4.79 -13.46 12.10
C ILE A 231 -4.82 -13.00 13.55
N GLU A 232 -5.87 -12.30 13.97
CA GLU A 232 -6.05 -11.95 15.39
C GLU A 232 -6.06 -13.20 16.28
N GLN A 233 -6.75 -14.26 15.83
CA GLN A 233 -6.81 -15.54 16.54
C GLN A 233 -5.43 -16.21 16.58
N ILE A 234 -4.68 -16.21 15.48
CA ILE A 234 -3.32 -16.76 15.42
C ILE A 234 -2.39 -16.01 16.37
N ILE A 235 -2.35 -14.68 16.28
CA ILE A 235 -1.50 -13.83 17.13
C ILE A 235 -1.87 -13.97 18.62
N SER A 236 -3.15 -14.19 18.95
CA SER A 236 -3.58 -14.43 20.34
C SER A 236 -3.02 -15.73 20.96
N GLN A 237 -2.55 -16.68 20.13
CA GLN A 237 -1.95 -17.94 20.55
C GLN A 237 -0.41 -17.88 20.64
N VAL A 238 0.22 -16.80 20.17
CA VAL A 238 1.68 -16.66 20.15
C VAL A 238 2.19 -16.18 21.51
N GLN A 239 3.17 -16.90 22.06
CA GLN A 239 3.94 -16.44 23.21
C GLN A 239 5.19 -15.73 22.72
N PHE A 240 5.21 -14.40 22.86
CA PHE A 240 6.35 -13.55 22.55
C PHE A 240 7.48 -13.77 23.57
N LYS A 241 8.55 -14.47 23.16
CA LYS A 241 9.69 -14.87 24.00
C LYS A 241 10.85 -15.38 23.14
N GLY A 242 12.05 -15.31 23.71
CA GLY A 242 13.27 -15.78 23.06
C GLY A 242 14.11 -14.62 22.54
N LEU A 243 15.08 -14.96 21.70
CA LEU A 243 15.94 -13.99 21.01
C LEU A 243 15.34 -13.67 19.63
N THR A 244 16.11 -12.99 18.78
CA THR A 244 15.70 -12.55 17.45
C THR A 244 16.55 -13.26 16.38
N PRO A 245 16.35 -14.58 16.13
CA PRO A 245 17.12 -15.37 15.16
C PRO A 245 16.64 -15.09 13.72
N MET A 246 16.61 -13.81 13.35
CA MET A 246 15.98 -13.27 12.15
C MET A 246 16.42 -14.00 10.88
N GLY A 247 17.72 -14.11 10.59
CA GLY A 247 18.26 -14.68 9.36
C GLY A 247 18.21 -16.22 9.33
N THR A 248 18.54 -16.86 10.45
CA THR A 248 18.55 -18.32 10.59
C THR A 248 17.13 -18.88 10.45
N SER A 249 16.16 -18.32 11.19
CA SER A 249 14.76 -18.73 11.06
C SER A 249 14.13 -18.28 9.75
N LEU A 250 14.55 -17.16 9.14
CA LEU A 250 14.13 -16.78 7.78
C LEU A 250 14.53 -17.89 6.80
N LYS A 251 15.76 -18.38 6.90
CA LYS A 251 16.23 -19.48 6.07
C LYS A 251 15.42 -20.75 6.30
N THR A 252 15.32 -21.23 7.54
CA THR A 252 14.77 -22.57 7.82
C THR A 252 13.24 -22.64 7.83
N LYS A 253 12.53 -21.56 8.20
CA LYS A 253 11.06 -21.53 8.32
C LYS A 253 10.35 -20.89 7.12
N VAL A 254 11.05 -20.08 6.32
CA VAL A 254 10.49 -19.41 5.13
C VAL A 254 11.20 -19.88 3.85
N LEU A 255 12.49 -19.55 3.67
CA LEU A 255 13.17 -19.70 2.38
C LEU A 255 13.30 -21.16 1.95
N ASP A 256 13.86 -22.04 2.79
CA ASP A 256 14.04 -23.45 2.47
C ASP A 256 12.69 -24.16 2.15
N PRO A 257 11.63 -24.06 2.98
CA PRO A 257 10.38 -24.79 2.76
C PRO A 257 9.39 -24.14 1.77
N LEU A 258 9.36 -22.81 1.63
CA LEU A 258 8.33 -22.09 0.85
C LEU A 258 8.85 -21.47 -0.44
N VAL A 259 10.17 -21.23 -0.55
CA VAL A 259 10.76 -20.59 -1.73
C VAL A 259 11.66 -21.57 -2.49
N LEU A 260 12.75 -22.01 -1.88
CA LEU A 260 13.80 -22.80 -2.52
C LEU A 260 13.38 -24.27 -2.74
N GLY A 261 12.64 -24.87 -1.80
CA GLY A 261 12.02 -26.18 -1.99
C GLY A 261 11.11 -26.22 -3.22
N PRO A 262 10.05 -25.38 -3.27
CA PRO A 262 9.17 -25.25 -4.44
C PRO A 262 9.89 -24.82 -5.71
N ALA A 263 10.88 -23.93 -5.65
CA ALA A 263 11.66 -23.53 -6.83
C ALA A 263 12.41 -24.72 -7.44
N ARG A 264 13.09 -25.52 -6.61
CA ARG A 264 13.81 -26.73 -7.04
C ARG A 264 12.90 -27.79 -7.65
N SER A 265 11.64 -27.88 -7.22
CA SER A 265 10.64 -28.80 -7.79
C SER A 265 9.83 -28.22 -8.96
N GLY A 266 10.09 -26.99 -9.40
CA GLY A 266 9.28 -26.32 -10.43
C GLY A 266 7.84 -26.01 -10.01
N GLY A 267 7.61 -25.77 -8.72
CA GLY A 267 6.30 -25.57 -8.11
C GLY A 267 5.85 -24.13 -7.90
N LEU A 268 6.74 -23.12 -7.97
CA LEU A 268 6.36 -21.71 -7.76
C LEU A 268 5.38 -21.24 -8.84
N GLN A 269 4.27 -20.64 -8.41
CA GLN A 269 3.19 -20.16 -9.30
C GLN A 269 3.21 -18.63 -9.49
N LYS A 270 3.59 -17.89 -8.44
CA LYS A 270 3.90 -16.45 -8.44
C LYS A 270 5.30 -16.25 -7.82
N PRO A 271 5.98 -15.12 -8.06
CA PRO A 271 7.08 -14.66 -7.20
C PRO A 271 6.59 -14.42 -5.77
N ILE A 272 7.48 -14.51 -4.79
CA ILE A 272 7.15 -14.42 -3.37
C ILE A 272 7.64 -13.10 -2.78
N LEU A 273 6.76 -12.36 -2.13
CA LEU A 273 7.11 -11.21 -1.30
C LEU A 273 7.15 -11.63 0.19
N ILE A 274 8.33 -11.51 0.81
CA ILE A 274 8.53 -11.79 2.24
C ILE A 274 8.56 -10.47 3.01
N ILE A 275 7.55 -10.23 3.84
CA ILE A 275 7.46 -9.06 4.72
C ILE A 275 7.91 -9.47 6.13
N THR A 276 9.12 -9.08 6.50
CA THR A 276 9.65 -9.27 7.86
C THR A 276 9.19 -8.12 8.73
N ILE A 277 8.59 -8.39 9.89
CA ILE A 277 8.18 -7.38 10.87
C ILE A 277 8.95 -7.62 12.16
N THR A 278 9.68 -6.62 12.67
CA THR A 278 10.55 -6.73 13.85
C THR A 278 10.67 -5.41 14.62
N ASP A 279 10.92 -5.49 15.92
CA ASP A 279 11.27 -4.36 16.78
C ASP A 279 12.78 -4.22 17.03
N GLY A 280 13.59 -5.15 16.52
CA GLY A 280 14.96 -5.37 16.96
C GLY A 280 15.95 -5.61 15.82
N GLN A 281 17.23 -5.63 16.21
CA GLN A 281 18.28 -6.23 15.38
C GLN A 281 18.41 -7.74 15.65
N PRO A 282 19.02 -8.52 14.75
CA PRO A 282 19.33 -9.93 14.99
C PRO A 282 20.05 -10.19 16.33
N ALA A 283 19.65 -11.27 17.02
CA ALA A 283 20.20 -11.67 18.30
C ALA A 283 20.21 -13.20 18.45
N GLY A 284 21.31 -13.75 18.96
CA GLY A 284 21.50 -15.20 19.12
C GLY A 284 22.02 -15.92 17.87
N GLU A 285 22.42 -15.18 16.83
CA GLU A 285 22.94 -15.70 15.57
C GLU A 285 24.10 -14.82 15.05
N PRO A 286 24.85 -15.25 14.00
CA PRO A 286 25.87 -14.40 13.36
C PRO A 286 25.26 -13.13 12.76
N GLU A 287 25.96 -11.99 12.89
CA GLU A 287 25.48 -10.69 12.36
C GLU A 287 25.23 -10.70 10.84
N SER A 288 25.88 -11.59 10.09
CA SER A 288 25.69 -11.77 8.65
C SER A 288 24.52 -12.68 8.25
N ALA A 289 23.83 -13.31 9.21
CA ALA A 289 22.87 -14.38 8.93
C ALA A 289 21.72 -13.95 8.00
N VAL A 290 21.24 -12.71 8.14
CA VAL A 290 20.18 -12.14 7.29
C VAL A 290 20.69 -11.94 5.85
N GLN A 291 21.85 -11.31 5.69
CA GLN A 291 22.48 -11.05 4.40
C GLN A 291 22.86 -12.35 3.68
N ASP A 292 23.38 -13.34 4.42
CA ASP A 292 23.73 -14.65 3.88
C ASP A 292 22.50 -15.45 3.47
N ALA A 293 21.39 -15.37 4.23
CA ALA A 293 20.11 -15.99 3.86
C ALA A 293 19.51 -15.36 2.59
N VAL A 294 19.41 -14.03 2.53
CA VAL A 294 18.90 -13.28 1.37
C VAL A 294 19.75 -13.56 0.12
N ARG A 295 21.07 -13.40 0.23
CA ARG A 295 22.00 -13.64 -0.89
C ARG A 295 21.93 -15.10 -1.37
N SER A 296 21.97 -16.07 -0.45
CA SER A 296 21.90 -17.49 -0.80
C SER A 296 20.60 -17.86 -1.51
N ALA A 297 19.47 -17.24 -1.14
CA ALA A 297 18.21 -17.48 -1.83
C ALA A 297 18.20 -16.89 -3.24
N SER A 298 18.63 -15.63 -3.39
CA SER A 298 18.74 -14.96 -4.70
C SER A 298 19.71 -15.69 -5.65
N ASP A 299 20.90 -16.07 -5.16
CA ASP A 299 21.90 -16.83 -5.91
C ASP A 299 21.41 -18.20 -6.37
N GLU A 300 20.55 -18.87 -5.59
CA GLU A 300 19.96 -20.15 -5.96
C GLU A 300 18.83 -19.96 -6.96
N LEU A 301 17.91 -19.02 -6.72
CA LEU A 301 16.78 -18.72 -7.61
C LEU A 301 17.23 -18.23 -8.99
N ALA A 302 18.31 -17.46 -9.06
CA ALA A 302 18.97 -17.05 -10.31
C ALA A 302 19.42 -18.22 -11.20
N ARG A 303 19.60 -19.43 -10.64
CA ARG A 303 19.98 -20.65 -11.37
C ARG A 303 18.77 -21.50 -11.76
N THR A 304 17.56 -21.10 -11.35
CA THR A 304 16.30 -21.76 -11.71
C THR A 304 15.64 -21.06 -12.89
N GLN A 305 14.58 -21.66 -13.44
CA GLN A 305 13.74 -21.03 -14.47
C GLN A 305 13.03 -19.74 -13.99
N TYR A 306 13.01 -19.46 -12.69
CA TYR A 306 12.28 -18.33 -12.11
C TYR A 306 13.11 -17.03 -12.04
N GLY A 307 14.45 -17.13 -12.05
CA GLY A 307 15.34 -15.97 -11.90
C GLY A 307 15.40 -15.42 -10.47
N SER A 308 16.30 -14.46 -10.21
CA SER A 308 16.47 -13.84 -8.88
C SER A 308 15.24 -13.06 -8.41
N GLY A 309 14.47 -12.46 -9.33
CA GLY A 309 13.21 -11.75 -9.04
C GLY A 309 12.07 -12.62 -8.51
N ALA A 310 12.27 -13.94 -8.43
CA ALA A 310 11.32 -14.88 -7.84
C ALA A 310 11.06 -14.65 -6.34
N VAL A 311 11.90 -13.87 -5.67
CA VAL A 311 11.69 -13.44 -4.28
C VAL A 311 12.03 -11.96 -4.11
N SER A 312 11.18 -11.25 -3.38
CA SER A 312 11.43 -9.87 -2.91
C SER A 312 11.40 -9.85 -1.38
N PHE A 313 12.30 -9.08 -0.77
CA PHE A 313 12.41 -8.98 0.68
C PHE A 313 12.03 -7.60 1.18
N GLN A 314 11.25 -7.57 2.24
CA GLN A 314 10.93 -6.37 2.98
C GLN A 314 11.20 -6.54 4.46
N PHE A 315 11.66 -5.47 5.10
CA PHE A 315 11.80 -5.38 6.55
C PHE A 315 11.10 -4.10 7.05
N ALA A 316 10.04 -4.28 7.81
CA ALA A 316 9.28 -3.21 8.44
C ALA A 316 9.58 -3.17 9.94
N GLN A 317 9.97 -1.99 10.43
CA GLN A 317 10.20 -1.77 11.86
C GLN A 317 8.88 -1.46 12.60
N VAL A 318 8.70 -2.05 13.78
CA VAL A 318 7.72 -1.60 14.80
C VAL A 318 8.43 -1.03 16.03
N GLY A 319 7.73 -0.18 16.80
CA GLY A 319 8.33 0.53 17.93
C GLY A 319 9.37 1.58 17.51
N ASN A 320 10.26 1.95 18.44
CA ASN A 320 11.23 3.04 18.26
C ASN A 320 12.71 2.69 18.52
N ASP A 321 13.05 1.40 18.57
CA ASP A 321 14.43 0.98 18.84
C ASP A 321 15.44 1.51 17.79
N LEU A 322 16.49 2.16 18.28
CA LEU A 322 17.50 2.80 17.43
C LEU A 322 18.46 1.79 16.78
N ARG A 323 18.67 0.61 17.39
CA ARG A 323 19.55 -0.43 16.84
C ARG A 323 18.88 -1.20 15.72
N ALA A 324 17.58 -1.45 15.83
CA ALA A 324 16.76 -1.94 14.73
C ALA A 324 16.86 -1.00 13.53
N ARG A 325 16.66 0.31 13.73
CA ARG A 325 16.83 1.33 12.68
C ARG A 325 18.23 1.32 12.08
N GLU A 326 19.28 1.28 12.91
CA GLU A 326 20.67 1.23 12.43
C GLU A 326 20.97 -0.06 11.66
N PHE A 327 20.48 -1.22 12.13
CA PHE A 327 20.61 -2.50 11.44
C PHE A 327 19.91 -2.49 10.07
N LEU A 328 18.65 -2.04 10.01
CA LEU A 328 17.92 -1.93 8.76
C LEU A 328 18.58 -0.93 7.80
N GLY A 329 19.03 0.23 8.29
CA GLY A 329 19.78 1.19 7.48
C GLY A 329 21.15 0.68 6.98
N ARG A 330 21.78 -0.26 7.69
CA ARG A 330 22.98 -0.98 7.21
C ARG A 330 22.63 -2.06 6.17
N LEU A 331 21.51 -2.74 6.35
CA LEU A 331 21.00 -3.79 5.45
C LEU A 331 20.58 -3.19 4.09
N ASP A 332 19.83 -2.08 4.12
CA ASP A 332 19.37 -1.32 2.95
C ASP A 332 20.52 -0.79 2.08
N ARG A 333 21.67 -0.50 2.70
CA ARG A 333 22.89 0.02 2.07
C ARG A 333 23.97 -1.04 1.83
N ASP A 334 23.70 -2.32 2.11
CA ASP A 334 24.68 -3.38 1.89
C ASP A 334 24.84 -3.62 0.38
N PRO A 335 26.03 -3.44 -0.23
CA PRO A 335 26.20 -3.56 -1.68
C PRO A 335 25.91 -4.98 -2.21
N ARG A 336 25.83 -5.99 -1.34
CA ARG A 336 25.58 -7.39 -1.70
C ARG A 336 24.09 -7.74 -1.74
N VAL A 337 23.24 -7.06 -0.96
CA VAL A 337 21.82 -7.42 -0.76
C VAL A 337 20.84 -6.26 -0.66
N GLY A 338 21.29 -5.02 -0.49
CA GLY A 338 20.40 -3.84 -0.39
C GLY A 338 19.52 -3.65 -1.63
N HIS A 339 20.04 -3.99 -2.82
CA HIS A 339 19.25 -3.98 -4.06
C HIS A 339 18.17 -5.09 -4.15
N LEU A 340 18.12 -6.02 -3.19
CA LEU A 340 17.12 -7.10 -3.07
C LEU A 340 16.12 -6.85 -1.92
N ILE A 341 16.32 -5.76 -1.17
CA ILE A 341 15.67 -5.50 0.11
C ILE A 341 15.06 -4.10 0.09
N ASP A 342 13.85 -3.97 0.62
CA ASP A 342 13.26 -2.67 1.00
C ASP A 342 13.10 -2.60 2.52
N CYS A 343 13.71 -1.60 3.14
CA CYS A 343 13.51 -1.30 4.56
C CYS A 343 12.53 -0.14 4.74
N THR A 344 11.47 -0.34 5.54
CA THR A 344 10.53 0.73 5.92
C THR A 344 10.63 1.03 7.42
N SER A 345 10.77 2.31 7.75
CA SER A 345 10.92 2.78 9.13
C SER A 345 9.57 3.16 9.78
N ASN A 346 9.60 3.52 11.06
CA ASN A 346 8.44 4.05 11.77
C ASN A 346 8.06 5.48 11.31
N TYR A 347 6.90 5.97 11.76
CA TYR A 347 6.29 7.22 11.30
C TYR A 347 7.22 8.43 11.35
N GLU A 348 7.84 8.65 12.51
CA GLU A 348 8.63 9.84 12.80
C GLU A 348 9.84 9.94 11.86
N VAL A 349 10.40 8.79 11.49
CA VAL A 349 11.52 8.66 10.56
C VAL A 349 11.08 8.88 9.12
N GLU A 350 10.04 8.18 8.68
CA GLU A 350 9.50 8.33 7.32
C GLU A 350 9.01 9.76 7.07
N ALA A 351 8.43 10.42 8.07
CA ALA A 351 7.99 11.81 7.98
C ALA A 351 9.17 12.80 7.91
N ASP A 352 10.23 12.58 8.70
CA ASP A 352 11.45 13.38 8.65
C ASP A 352 12.15 13.23 7.28
N GLU A 353 12.27 12.01 6.76
CA GLU A 353 12.90 11.72 5.47
C GLU A 353 12.07 12.25 4.29
N MET A 354 10.74 12.11 4.33
CA MET A 354 9.83 12.68 3.31
C MET A 354 9.74 14.21 3.37
N SER A 355 9.92 14.83 4.54
CA SER A 355 10.04 16.29 4.63
C SER A 355 11.30 16.84 3.94
N LYS A 356 12.31 15.97 3.74
CA LYS A 356 13.60 16.27 3.10
C LYS A 356 13.67 15.81 1.64
N SER A 357 12.65 15.10 1.13
CA SER A 357 12.61 14.67 -0.27
C SER A 357 12.40 15.85 -1.23
N SER A 358 12.55 15.62 -2.54
CA SER A 358 12.29 16.63 -3.58
C SER A 358 11.27 16.09 -4.61
N PRO A 359 10.04 16.64 -4.68
CA PRO A 359 9.49 17.67 -3.81
C PRO A 359 9.31 17.19 -2.35
N PRO A 360 9.36 18.09 -1.36
CA PRO A 360 9.14 17.72 0.04
C PRO A 360 7.67 17.40 0.29
N VAL A 361 7.42 16.32 1.02
CA VAL A 361 6.06 15.85 1.34
C VAL A 361 5.84 15.95 2.84
N ASN A 362 4.82 16.72 3.25
CA ASN A 362 4.36 16.67 4.64
C ASN A 362 3.58 15.37 4.84
N LEU A 363 4.23 14.38 5.43
CA LEU A 363 3.64 13.08 5.75
C LEU A 363 2.81 13.23 7.03
N THR A 364 1.51 13.53 6.90
CA THR A 364 0.58 13.51 8.03
C THR A 364 0.35 12.07 8.52
N VAL A 365 -0.13 11.86 9.74
CA VAL A 365 -0.47 10.50 10.25
C VAL A 365 -1.43 9.76 9.31
N GLU A 366 -2.40 10.45 8.69
CA GLU A 366 -3.30 9.83 7.70
C GLU A 366 -2.56 9.42 6.42
N LEU A 367 -1.60 10.22 5.95
CA LEU A 367 -0.76 9.91 4.80
C LEU A 367 0.32 8.86 5.12
N TRP A 368 0.82 8.81 6.35
CA TRP A 368 1.68 7.74 6.82
C TRP A 368 0.90 6.45 6.94
N VAL A 369 -0.31 6.44 7.52
CA VAL A 369 -1.18 5.26 7.45
C VAL A 369 -1.33 4.84 5.99
N ARG A 370 -1.66 5.75 5.06
CA ARG A 370 -1.70 5.43 3.61
C ARG A 370 -0.37 4.91 3.04
N ARG A 371 0.79 5.35 3.53
CA ARG A 371 2.14 4.86 3.15
C ARG A 371 2.50 3.51 3.80
N TYR A 372 1.95 3.24 4.99
CA TYR A 372 2.04 1.96 5.68
C TYR A 372 1.26 0.87 4.93
N LEU A 373 0.20 1.24 4.21
CA LEU A 373 -0.47 0.38 3.23
C LEU A 373 0.43 0.11 2.00
N TYR A 374 1.33 1.05 1.68
CA TYR A 374 2.33 0.94 0.59
C TYR A 374 3.59 0.17 0.97
N ILE A 375 3.78 -0.27 2.21
CA ILE A 375 4.88 -1.18 2.62
C ILE A 375 5.00 -2.30 1.58
N THR A 376 3.92 -3.05 1.39
CA THR A 376 3.84 -4.13 0.40
C THR A 376 4.15 -3.74 -1.07
N ILE A 377 4.08 -2.44 -1.42
CA ILE A 377 4.33 -1.91 -2.77
C ILE A 377 5.73 -1.31 -2.93
N SER A 378 6.33 -0.69 -1.91
CA SER A 378 7.68 -0.10 -1.99
C SER A 378 8.72 -1.18 -2.27
N ALA A 379 8.57 -2.35 -1.65
CA ALA A 379 9.36 -3.55 -1.93
C ALA A 379 9.24 -4.07 -3.37
N ILE A 380 8.15 -3.74 -4.07
CA ILE A 380 7.91 -4.08 -5.47
C ILE A 380 8.43 -2.95 -6.41
N GLU A 381 8.63 -1.72 -5.91
CA GLU A 381 9.12 -0.58 -6.71
C GLU A 381 10.65 -0.46 -6.73
N ARG A 382 11.35 -0.86 -5.65
CA ARG A 382 12.80 -0.66 -5.47
C ARG A 382 13.74 -1.38 -6.45
N LEU A 383 13.27 -2.38 -7.22
CA LEU A 383 14.10 -3.07 -8.21
C LEU A 383 14.42 -2.23 -9.47
N THR A 384 14.17 -0.91 -9.44
CA THR A 384 14.28 0.00 -10.59
C THR A 384 15.32 1.11 -10.50
N GLU A 385 15.96 1.35 -9.34
CA GLU A 385 16.92 2.46 -9.18
C GLU A 385 18.35 2.10 -9.63
N GLU A 386 18.48 1.51 -10.83
CA GLU A 386 19.77 1.18 -11.47
C GLU A 386 19.94 1.82 -12.87
N ILE A 387 19.49 3.07 -13.07
CA ILE A 387 19.98 3.95 -14.14
C ILE A 387 20.10 5.39 -13.60
N LEU A 388 21.19 6.10 -13.98
CA LEU A 388 21.53 7.50 -13.67
C LEU A 388 22.44 7.78 -12.45
N VAL A 389 23.53 7.02 -12.29
CA VAL A 389 24.81 7.61 -11.83
C VAL A 389 25.98 7.03 -12.65
N ASP A 390 26.37 7.75 -13.69
CA ASP A 390 27.71 7.75 -14.32
C ASP A 390 28.24 9.19 -14.21
#